data_AF-A0A2T2ULA8-F1
#
_entry.id   AF-A0A2T2ULA8-F1
#
_cell.length_a   1.000
_cell.length_b   1.000
_cell.length_c   1.000
_cell.angle_alpha   90.00
_cell.angle_beta   90.00
_cell.angle_gamma   90.00
#
_symmetry.space_group_name_H-M   'P 1'
#
loop_
_entity.id
_entity.type
_entity.pdbx_description
1 polymer ?
#
loop_
_entity_poly.entity_id
_entity_poly.type
_entity_poly.pdbx_seq_one_letter_code
_entity_poly.pdbx_strand_id
1 'polypeptide(L)'
;MAVDTEERPTATASKTDATAQQERRFQRYRIRTGMFAWMMHRLTGVGLVVYLIIHIWGLTALTDPETFNALIAKYHSPIYKVGEFALLVAVAYHAMNGLRIVLIDFLGWSPKQKKLFWTLGAVTAVIILVGGWPSLYALGEWAFGPGSMPTLFL
;
A
#
# COMPACT_ATOMS: atom_id res chain seq x y z
N MET A 1 -33.55 53.84 38.31
CA MET A 1 -33.08 52.48 37.99
C MET A 1 -32.49 52.56 36.59
N ALA A 2 -31.16 52.69 36.49
CA ALA A 2 -30.47 52.70 35.20
C ALA A 2 -30.37 51.24 34.74
N VAL A 3 -30.95 50.93 33.58
CA VAL A 3 -30.72 49.65 32.91
C VAL A 3 -29.35 49.78 32.24
N ASP A 4 -28.34 49.14 32.80
CA ASP A 4 -27.05 48.97 32.13
C ASP A 4 -27.29 48.16 30.85
N THR A 5 -27.15 48.84 29.71
CA THR A 5 -27.10 48.19 28.41
C THR A 5 -25.70 47.60 28.25
N GLU A 6 -25.54 46.32 28.58
CA GLU A 6 -24.34 45.57 28.20
C GLU A 6 -24.16 45.67 26.68
N GLU A 7 -23.05 46.26 26.25
CA GLU A 7 -22.69 46.32 24.83
C GLU A 7 -22.57 44.89 24.29
N ARG A 8 -23.50 44.54 23.40
CA ARG A 8 -23.49 43.25 22.70
C ARG A 8 -22.12 43.07 22.02
N PRO A 9 -21.38 41.98 22.30
CA PRO A 9 -20.10 41.73 21.66
C PRO A 9 -20.24 41.89 20.14
N THR A 10 -19.40 42.74 19.54
CA THR A 10 -19.43 43.01 18.11
C THR A 10 -19.34 41.68 17.35
N ALA A 11 -20.36 41.38 16.54
CA ALA A 11 -20.53 40.10 15.84
C ALA A 11 -19.33 39.69 14.96
N THR A 12 -18.39 40.60 14.74
CA THR A 12 -17.16 40.46 13.97
C THR A 12 -16.07 39.67 14.71
N ALA A 13 -15.96 39.77 16.04
CA ALA A 13 -14.95 39.07 16.83
C ALA A 13 -15.25 37.55 16.91
N SER A 14 -16.49 37.18 17.21
CA SER A 14 -16.94 35.78 17.29
C SER A 14 -16.83 35.03 15.96
N LYS A 15 -17.07 35.70 14.82
CA LYS A 15 -16.94 35.09 13.49
C LYS A 15 -15.49 34.77 13.13
N THR A 16 -14.57 35.68 13.47
CA THR A 16 -13.13 35.53 13.15
C THR A 16 -12.49 34.39 13.96
N ASP A 17 -12.88 34.25 15.23
CA ASP A 17 -12.39 33.17 16.07
C ASP A 17 -12.98 31.82 15.67
N ALA A 18 -14.25 31.79 15.27
CA ALA A 18 -14.92 30.59 14.78
C ALA A 18 -14.32 30.09 13.44
N THR A 19 -14.03 30.99 12.49
CA THR A 19 -13.38 30.61 11.23
C THR A 19 -11.95 30.15 11.45
N ALA A 20 -11.17 30.83 12.31
CA ALA A 20 -9.80 30.43 12.62
C ALA A 20 -9.72 29.10 13.41
N GLN A 21 -10.73 28.76 14.22
CA GLN A 21 -10.83 27.44 14.84
C GLN A 21 -11.25 26.36 13.84
N GLN A 22 -12.17 26.68 12.93
CA GLN A 22 -12.63 25.78 11.89
C GLN A 22 -11.50 25.43 10.91
N GLU A 23 -10.70 26.41 10.47
CA GLU A 23 -9.50 26.19 9.65
C GLU A 23 -8.46 25.30 10.36
N ARG A 24 -8.21 25.53 11.66
CA ARG A 24 -7.33 24.68 12.47
C ARG A 24 -7.86 23.25 12.63
N ARG A 25 -9.18 23.06 12.68
CA ARG A 25 -9.84 21.76 12.77
C ARG A 25 -9.71 20.97 11.46
N PHE A 26 -9.78 21.66 10.32
CA PHE A 26 -9.55 21.06 9.00
C PHE A 26 -8.06 20.80 8.72
N GLN A 27 -7.15 21.61 9.25
CA GLN A 27 -5.71 21.47 9.02
C GLN A 27 -5.04 20.25 9.71
N ARG A 28 -5.73 19.53 10.61
CA ARG A 28 -5.09 18.43 11.36
C ARG A 28 -5.73 17.06 11.17
N TYR A 29 -5.91 16.64 9.91
CA TYR A 29 -6.15 15.23 9.62
C TYR A 29 -4.85 14.42 9.85
N ARG A 30 -4.66 13.90 11.06
CA ARG A 30 -3.58 12.95 11.34
C ARG A 30 -3.93 11.62 10.70
N ILE A 31 -3.20 11.23 9.66
CA ILE A 31 -3.26 9.88 9.10
C ILE A 31 -2.85 8.91 10.22
N ARG A 32 -3.82 8.20 10.78
CA ARG A 32 -3.57 7.12 11.75
C ARG A 32 -3.14 5.88 10.96
N THR A 33 -2.36 5.00 11.58
CA THR A 33 -1.87 3.75 10.97
C THR A 33 -2.99 2.91 10.36
N GLY A 34 -4.18 2.90 10.98
CA GLY A 34 -5.37 2.24 10.44
C GLY A 34 -5.91 2.86 9.15
N MET A 35 -5.92 4.19 9.02
CA MET A 35 -6.34 4.87 7.77
C MET A 35 -5.36 4.56 6.64
N PHE A 36 -4.06 4.56 6.93
CA PHE A 36 -3.06 4.19 5.94
C PHE A 36 -3.24 2.74 5.47
N ALA A 37 -3.43 1.81 6.40
CA ALA A 37 -3.62 0.40 6.07
C ALA A 37 -4.87 0.16 5.19
N TRP A 38 -5.96 0.84 5.52
CA TRP A 38 -7.19 0.82 4.72
C TRP A 38 -6.97 1.39 3.31
N MET A 39 -6.29 2.54 3.19
CA MET A 39 -6.05 3.19 1.90
C MET A 39 -5.19 2.30 1.00
N MET A 40 -4.10 1.78 1.54
CA MET A 40 -3.21 0.87 0.81
C MET A 40 -3.91 -0.41 0.38
N HIS A 41 -4.86 -0.93 1.17
CA HIS A 41 -5.58 -2.16 0.82
C HIS A 41 -6.48 -1.97 -0.41
N ARG A 42 -7.13 -0.80 -0.49
CA ARG A 42 -7.93 -0.44 -1.67
C ARG A 42 -7.05 -0.16 -2.88
N LEU A 43 -5.99 0.61 -2.71
CA LEU A 43 -5.07 0.96 -3.79
C LEU A 43 -4.45 -0.30 -4.41
N THR A 44 -3.94 -1.20 -3.56
CA THR A 44 -3.41 -2.50 -4.02
C THR A 44 -4.50 -3.33 -4.69
N GLY A 45 -5.72 -3.39 -4.15
CA GLY A 45 -6.83 -4.12 -4.77
C GLY A 45 -7.15 -3.63 -6.18
N VAL A 46 -7.27 -2.32 -6.38
CA VAL A 46 -7.49 -1.73 -7.72
C VAL A 46 -6.31 -2.03 -8.64
N GLY A 47 -5.08 -1.90 -8.15
CA GLY A 47 -3.88 -2.25 -8.91
C GLY A 47 -3.87 -3.73 -9.35
N LEU A 48 -4.29 -4.64 -8.48
CA LEU A 48 -4.39 -6.07 -8.78
C LEU A 48 -5.47 -6.38 -9.82
N VAL A 49 -6.59 -5.66 -9.82
CA VAL A 49 -7.61 -5.80 -10.87
C VAL A 49 -7.06 -5.38 -12.22
N VAL A 50 -6.38 -4.24 -12.29
CA VAL A 50 -5.72 -3.78 -13.53
C VAL A 50 -4.66 -4.79 -13.99
N TYR A 51 -3.84 -5.28 -13.05
CA TYR A 51 -2.86 -6.33 -13.33
C TYR A 51 -3.52 -7.58 -13.90
N LEU A 52 -4.64 -8.04 -13.33
CA LEU A 52 -5.33 -9.25 -13.81
C LEU A 52 -5.78 -9.10 -15.27
N ILE A 53 -6.26 -7.93 -15.68
CA ILE A 53 -6.64 -7.68 -17.08
C ILE A 53 -5.41 -7.81 -17.99
N ILE A 54 -4.31 -7.15 -17.66
CA ILE A 54 -3.06 -7.20 -18.44
C ILE A 54 -2.47 -8.62 -18.44
N HIS A 55 -2.56 -9.32 -17.30
CA HIS A 55 -2.04 -10.67 -17.12
C HIS A 55 -2.80 -11.67 -18.00
N ILE A 56 -4.13 -11.65 -17.94
CA ILE A 56 -4.97 -12.53 -18.76
C ILE A 56 -4.76 -12.25 -20.25
N TRP A 57 -4.60 -10.98 -20.64
CA TRP A 57 -4.23 -10.65 -22.01
C TRP A 57 -2.84 -11.21 -22.37
N GLY A 58 -1.85 -11.11 -21.49
CA GLY A 58 -0.54 -11.72 -21.69
C GLY A 58 -0.58 -13.23 -21.92
N LEU A 59 -1.54 -13.95 -21.30
CA LEU A 59 -1.72 -15.38 -21.49
C LEU A 59 -2.11 -15.76 -22.93
N THR A 60 -2.58 -14.82 -23.76
CA THR A 60 -2.82 -15.12 -25.18
C THR A 60 -1.53 -15.48 -25.92
N ALA A 61 -0.35 -15.11 -25.41
CA ALA A 61 0.93 -15.52 -25.97
C ALA A 61 1.19 -17.03 -25.89
N LEU A 62 0.44 -17.78 -25.07
CA LEU A 62 0.58 -19.24 -24.94
C LEU A 62 0.11 -20.01 -26.18
N THR A 63 -0.55 -19.36 -27.13
CA THR A 63 -1.07 -20.01 -28.36
C THR A 63 0.02 -20.30 -29.39
N ASP A 64 1.14 -19.58 -29.33
CA ASP A 64 2.22 -19.65 -30.30
C ASP A 64 3.61 -19.59 -29.61
N PRO A 65 4.51 -20.57 -29.84
CA PRO A 65 5.81 -20.60 -29.19
C PRO A 65 6.68 -19.36 -29.46
N GLU A 66 6.62 -18.78 -30.67
CA GLU A 66 7.43 -17.60 -31.00
C GLU A 66 6.99 -16.38 -30.18
N THR A 67 5.69 -16.14 -30.13
CA THR A 67 5.08 -15.06 -29.34
C THR A 67 5.36 -15.22 -27.85
N PHE A 68 5.27 -16.45 -27.33
CA PHE A 68 5.61 -16.76 -25.94
C PHE A 68 7.07 -16.44 -25.63
N ASN A 69 8.00 -16.93 -26.45
CA ASN A 69 9.43 -16.71 -26.24
C ASN A 69 9.77 -15.21 -26.29
N ALA A 70 9.17 -14.46 -27.22
CA ALA A 70 9.34 -13.01 -27.30
C ALA A 70 8.80 -12.28 -26.06
N LEU A 71 7.70 -12.74 -25.46
CA LEU A 71 7.15 -12.17 -24.23
C LEU A 71 8.03 -12.48 -23.01
N ILE A 72 8.49 -13.72 -22.86
CA ILE A 72 9.39 -14.12 -21.77
C ILE A 72 10.72 -13.35 -21.85
N ALA A 73 11.27 -13.15 -23.05
CA ALA A 73 12.47 -12.33 -23.24
C ALA A 73 12.28 -10.88 -22.72
N LYS A 74 11.09 -10.30 -22.88
CA LYS A 74 10.77 -8.97 -22.32
C LYS A 74 10.76 -8.97 -20.79
N TYR A 75 10.24 -10.03 -20.16
CA TYR A 75 10.18 -10.16 -18.70
C TYR A 75 11.56 -10.26 -18.02
N HIS A 76 12.62 -10.53 -18.80
CA HIS A 76 13.98 -10.50 -18.30
C HIS A 76 14.54 -9.08 -18.19
N SER A 77 13.88 -8.06 -18.76
CA SER A 77 14.36 -6.69 -18.68
C SER A 77 14.11 -6.06 -17.30
N PRO A 78 14.96 -5.11 -16.85
CA PRO A 78 14.90 -4.55 -15.49
C PRO A 78 13.55 -3.94 -15.12
N ILE A 79 12.85 -3.33 -16.09
CA ILE A 79 11.54 -2.71 -15.86
C ILE A 79 10.50 -3.74 -15.39
N TYR A 80 10.52 -4.96 -15.95
CA TYR A 80 9.62 -6.03 -15.52
C TYR A 80 10.05 -6.62 -14.18
N LYS A 81 11.35 -6.63 -13.85
CA LYS A 81 11.83 -7.04 -12.51
C LYS A 81 11.36 -6.08 -11.41
N VAL A 82 11.35 -4.77 -11.69
CA VAL A 82 10.72 -3.79 -10.79
C VAL A 82 9.21 -4.05 -10.68
N GLY A 83 8.54 -4.31 -11.81
CA GLY A 83 7.11 -4.63 -11.85
C GLY A 83 6.73 -5.90 -11.07
N GLU A 84 7.50 -6.98 -11.24
CA GLU A 84 7.36 -8.25 -10.50
C GLU A 84 7.47 -8.03 -8.99
N PHE A 85 8.48 -7.25 -8.55
CA PHE A 85 8.66 -6.94 -7.14
C PHE A 85 7.52 -6.06 -6.59
N ALA A 86 7.11 -5.02 -7.33
CA ALA A 86 5.99 -4.18 -6.95
C ALA A 86 4.67 -4.97 -6.87
N LEU A 87 4.46 -5.90 -7.79
CA LEU A 87 3.33 -6.80 -7.80
C LEU A 87 3.36 -7.74 -6.58
N LEU A 88 4.50 -8.34 -6.25
CA LEU A 88 4.67 -9.17 -5.06
C LEU A 88 4.29 -8.40 -3.79
N VAL A 89 4.79 -7.16 -3.65
CA VAL A 89 4.45 -6.28 -2.53
C VAL A 89 2.94 -6.03 -2.47
N ALA A 90 2.31 -5.71 -3.60
CA ALA A 90 0.88 -5.46 -3.67
C ALA A 90 0.04 -6.70 -3.29
N VAL A 91 0.36 -7.88 -3.85
CA VAL A 91 -0.34 -9.14 -3.54
C VAL A 91 -0.17 -9.52 -2.07
N ALA A 92 1.06 -9.55 -1.57
CA ALA A 92 1.35 -9.97 -0.20
C ALA A 92 0.65 -9.06 0.81
N TYR A 93 0.75 -7.73 0.61
CA TYR A 93 0.07 -6.77 1.45
C TYR A 93 -1.47 -6.92 1.38
N HIS A 94 -2.03 -7.03 0.17
CA HIS A 94 -3.48 -7.13 -0.01
C HIS A 94 -4.05 -8.39 0.64
N ALA A 95 -3.39 -9.54 0.44
CA ALA A 95 -3.79 -10.82 1.02
C ALA A 95 -3.69 -10.81 2.54
N MET A 96 -2.57 -10.34 3.11
CA MET A 96 -2.36 -10.36 4.56
C MET A 96 -3.24 -9.36 5.30
N ASN A 97 -3.47 -8.17 4.73
CA ASN A 97 -4.41 -7.22 5.30
C ASN A 97 -5.87 -7.66 5.12
N GLY A 98 -6.22 -8.32 4.01
CA GLY A 98 -7.53 -8.95 3.81
C GLY A 98 -7.78 -10.06 4.83
N LEU A 99 -6.78 -10.91 5.09
CA LEU A 99 -6.82 -11.93 6.13
C LEU A 99 -7.08 -11.31 7.50
N ARG A 100 -6.41 -10.20 7.85
CA ARG A 100 -6.69 -9.47 9.09
C ARG A 100 -8.17 -9.09 9.23
N ILE A 101 -8.77 -8.58 8.15
CA ILE A 101 -10.17 -8.16 8.12
C ILE A 101 -11.09 -9.38 8.32
N VAL A 102 -10.85 -10.47 7.59
CA VAL A 102 -11.60 -11.73 7.73
C VAL A 102 -11.52 -12.27 9.16
N LEU A 103 -10.34 -12.29 9.77
CA LEU A 103 -10.16 -12.78 11.14
C LEU A 103 -10.97 -11.97 12.17
N ILE A 104 -11.00 -10.64 12.02
CA ILE A 104 -11.68 -9.74 12.96
C ILE A 104 -13.20 -9.75 12.71
N ASP A 105 -13.62 -9.54 11.47
CA ASP A 105 -15.01 -9.24 11.13
C ASP A 105 -15.83 -10.51 10.87
N PHE A 106 -15.25 -11.54 10.26
CA PHE A 106 -15.96 -12.80 9.97
C PHE A 106 -15.83 -13.82 11.10
N LEU A 107 -14.64 -13.97 11.68
CA LEU A 107 -14.38 -14.99 12.72
C LEU A 107 -14.57 -14.45 14.15
N GLY A 108 -14.79 -13.14 14.32
CA GLY A 108 -14.87 -12.49 15.64
C GLY A 108 -13.57 -12.58 16.44
N TRP A 109 -12.48 -13.03 15.84
CA TRP A 109 -11.20 -13.20 16.50
C TRP A 109 -10.47 -11.85 16.52
N SER A 110 -10.71 -11.09 17.58
CA SER A 110 -10.07 -9.78 17.82
C SER A 110 -9.12 -9.82 19.02
N PRO A 111 -7.98 -10.55 18.95
CA PRO A 111 -6.89 -10.33 19.90
C PRO A 111 -6.42 -8.87 19.80
N LYS A 112 -5.63 -8.40 20.78
CA LYS A 112 -5.10 -7.02 20.85
C LYS A 112 -4.76 -6.48 19.45
N GLN A 113 -5.64 -5.64 18.86
CA GLN A 113 -5.61 -5.35 17.41
C GLN A 113 -4.28 -4.76 16.94
N LYS A 114 -3.61 -4.00 17.81
CA LYS A 114 -2.26 -3.49 17.57
C LYS A 114 -1.25 -4.62 17.37
N LYS A 115 -1.26 -5.66 18.22
CA LYS A 115 -0.37 -6.82 18.09
C LYS A 115 -0.65 -7.55 16.77
N LEU A 116 -1.91 -7.85 16.47
CA LEU A 116 -2.29 -8.55 15.24
C LEU A 116 -1.82 -7.80 13.98
N PHE A 117 -1.98 -6.48 13.95
CA PHE A 117 -1.50 -5.65 12.85
C PHE A 117 0.02 -5.77 12.64
N TRP A 118 0.81 -5.65 13.72
CA TRP A 118 2.27 -5.75 13.64
C TRP A 118 2.75 -7.16 13.31
N THR A 119 2.11 -8.21 13.85
CA THR A 119 2.46 -9.60 13.53
C THR A 119 2.22 -9.90 12.06
N LEU A 120 1.04 -9.59 11.52
CA LEU A 120 0.75 -9.81 10.10
C LEU A 120 1.63 -8.93 9.19
N GLY A 121 1.93 -7.70 9.62
CA GLY A 121 2.88 -6.83 8.92
C GLY A 121 4.29 -7.41 8.87
N ALA A 122 4.79 -7.98 9.97
CA ALA A 122 6.09 -8.65 10.01
C ALA A 122 6.12 -9.88 9.10
N VAL A 123 5.08 -10.71 9.12
CA VAL A 123 4.94 -11.86 8.21
C VAL A 123 4.93 -11.40 6.74
N THR A 124 4.20 -10.33 6.43
CA THR A 124 4.18 -9.73 5.08
C THR A 124 5.57 -9.29 4.65
N ALA A 125 6.33 -8.63 5.54
CA ALA A 125 7.69 -8.19 5.25
C ALA A 125 8.62 -9.39 4.98
N VAL A 126 8.51 -10.46 5.76
CA VAL A 126 9.29 -11.69 5.54
C VAL A 126 8.96 -12.30 4.17
N ILE A 127 7.68 -12.41 3.81
CA ILE A 127 7.25 -12.92 2.50
C ILE A 127 7.86 -12.09 1.36
N ILE A 128 7.83 -10.76 1.47
CA ILE A 128 8.39 -9.86 0.45
C ILE A 128 9.91 -10.00 0.37
N LEU A 129 10.61 -10.08 1.51
CA LEU A 129 12.07 -10.18 1.52
C LEU A 129 12.55 -11.51 0.93
N VAL A 130 11.95 -12.62 1.35
CA VAL A 130 12.33 -13.96 0.86
C VAL A 130 11.89 -14.15 -0.59
N GLY A 131 10.62 -13.87 -0.91
CA GLY A 131 10.08 -14.07 -2.25
C GLY A 131 10.58 -13.04 -3.26
N GLY A 132 10.94 -11.83 -2.82
CA GLY A 132 11.44 -10.75 -3.67
C GLY A 132 12.96 -10.73 -3.81
N TRP A 133 13.70 -11.55 -3.06
CA TRP A 133 15.16 -11.63 -3.14
C TRP A 133 15.68 -11.87 -4.56
N PRO A 134 15.13 -12.79 -5.37
CA PRO A 134 15.62 -13.01 -6.74
C PRO A 134 15.47 -11.77 -7.63
N SER A 135 14.37 -11.03 -7.51
CA SER A 135 14.14 -9.79 -8.26
C SER A 135 15.08 -8.67 -7.80
N LEU A 136 15.31 -8.54 -6.50
CA LEU A 136 16.24 -7.56 -5.93
C LEU A 136 17.70 -7.89 -6.30
N TYR A 137 18.08 -9.16 -6.26
CA TYR A 137 19.40 -9.63 -6.68
C TYR A 137 19.63 -9.31 -8.16
N ALA A 138 18.69 -9.66 -9.05
CA ALA A 138 18.80 -9.38 -10.48
C ALA A 138 18.92 -7.87 -10.78
N LEU A 139 18.18 -7.04 -10.05
CA LEU A 139 18.27 -5.58 -10.16
C LEU A 139 19.61 -5.04 -9.63
N GLY A 140 20.12 -5.60 -8.53
CA GLY A 140 21.41 -5.20 -7.95
C GLY A 140 22.57 -5.56 -8.87
N GLU A 141 22.60 -6.78 -9.40
CA GLU A 141 23.60 -7.21 -10.38
C GLU A 141 23.57 -6.35 -11.65
N TRP A 142 22.38 -5.96 -12.12
CA TRP A 142 22.23 -5.05 -13.24
C TRP A 142 22.74 -3.62 -12.92
N ALA A 143 22.49 -3.13 -11.71
CA ALA A 143 22.85 -1.76 -11.31
C ALA A 143 24.32 -1.59 -10.92
N PHE A 144 24.91 -2.60 -10.29
CA PHE A 144 26.24 -2.53 -9.66
C PHE A 144 27.28 -3.48 -10.28
N GLY A 145 26.85 -4.35 -11.22
CA GLY A 145 27.71 -5.26 -11.96
C GLY A 145 27.70 -6.69 -11.42
N PRO A 146 28.26 -7.66 -12.19
CA PRO A 146 28.25 -9.07 -11.82
C PRO A 146 29.01 -9.36 -10.52
N GLY A 147 28.40 -10.14 -9.60
CA GLY A 147 28.99 -10.54 -8.32
C GLY A 147 28.94 -9.47 -7.23
N SER A 148 28.15 -8.42 -7.42
CA SER A 148 27.98 -7.33 -6.45
C SER A 148 26.98 -7.68 -5.34
N MET A 149 26.07 -8.62 -5.59
CA MET A 149 25.01 -9.01 -4.66
C MET A 149 25.30 -10.37 -4.02
N PRO A 150 25.00 -10.55 -2.71
CA PRO A 150 25.21 -11.84 -2.05
C PRO A 150 24.17 -12.88 -2.49
N THR A 151 24.54 -14.16 -2.55
CA THR A 151 23.67 -15.26 -3.03
C THR A 151 22.91 -15.95 -1.89
N LEU A 152 22.32 -15.17 -0.97
CA LEU A 152 21.76 -15.71 0.29
C LEU A 152 20.57 -16.67 0.11
N PHE A 153 19.81 -16.55 -0.99
CA PHE A 153 18.60 -17.32 -1.27
C PHE A 153 18.45 -17.72 -2.76
N LEU A 154 19.57 -17.82 -3.48
CA LEU A 154 19.64 -18.25 -4.89
C LEU A 154 20.42 -19.55 -5.03
#